data_AF-A0A962YSW3-F1
#
_entry.id   AF-A0A962YSW3-F1
#
_cell.length_a   1.000
_cell.length_b   1.000
_cell.length_c   1.000
_cell.angle_alpha   90.00
_cell.angle_beta   90.00
_cell.angle_gamma   90.00
#
_symmetry.space_group_name_H-M   'P 1'
#
loop_
_entity.id
_entity.type
_entity.pdbx_description
1 polymer ?
#
loop_
_entity_poly.entity_id
_entity_poly.type
_entity_poly.pdbx_seq_one_letter_code
_entity_poly.pdbx_strand_id
1 'polypeptide(L)'
;MKIPSLMVQGCTSDSGKSTLVAALCRILHRRGVRVAPFKPQNMALNAAVTVDGGEIGRAQALQALAAGLEPHTDFNPILLKPSTD
;
A
#
# COMPACT_ATOMS: atom_id res chain seq x y z
N MET A 1 -8.87 -5.59 -21.07
CA MET A 1 -8.97 -4.13 -20.84
C MET A 1 -7.72 -3.66 -20.11
N LYS A 2 -7.15 -2.50 -20.44
CA LYS A 2 -6.07 -1.88 -19.64
C LYS A 2 -6.68 -1.24 -18.39
N ILE A 3 -6.13 -1.56 -17.23
CA ILE A 3 -6.45 -0.87 -15.97
C ILE A 3 -5.48 0.32 -15.86
N PRO A 4 -5.94 1.56 -15.73
CA PRO A 4 -5.06 2.71 -15.55
C PRO A 4 -4.25 2.59 -14.25
N SER A 5 -2.95 2.89 -14.32
CA SER A 5 -2.05 2.88 -13.16
C SER A 5 -1.39 4.23 -12.97
N LEU A 6 -1.29 4.69 -11.71
CA LEU A 6 -0.59 5.92 -11.32
C LEU A 6 0.55 5.56 -10.38
N MET A 7 1.78 5.91 -10.78
CA MET A 7 2.95 5.75 -9.91
C MET A 7 3.24 7.05 -9.16
N VAL A 8 3.29 6.95 -7.83
CA VAL A 8 3.67 8.09 -6.96
C VAL A 8 5.15 7.99 -6.62
N GLN A 9 5.91 8.98 -7.06
CA GLN A 9 7.38 9.04 -6.92
C GLN A 9 7.80 10.18 -6.00
N GLY A 10 9.04 10.13 -5.50
CA GLY A 10 9.64 11.22 -4.73
C GLY A 10 11.15 11.02 -4.59
N CYS A 11 11.88 12.13 -4.45
CA CYS A 11 13.35 12.14 -4.53
C CYS A 11 14.05 11.65 -3.25
N THR A 12 13.33 11.53 -2.14
CA THR A 12 13.88 11.10 -0.85
C THR A 12 12.95 10.08 -0.18
N SER A 13 13.51 9.35 0.79
CA SER A 13 12.73 8.72 1.87
C SER A 13 11.90 9.77 2.61
N ASP A 14 10.77 9.36 3.19
CA ASP A 14 9.93 10.21 4.06
C ASP A 14 9.33 11.49 3.45
N SER A 15 9.43 11.67 2.14
CA SER A 15 8.78 12.76 1.39
C SER A 15 7.24 12.72 1.36
N GLY A 16 6.59 11.89 2.20
CA GLY A 16 5.13 11.81 2.29
C GLY A 16 4.45 10.95 1.22
N LYS A 17 5.19 10.20 0.39
CA LYS A 17 4.63 9.34 -0.68
C LYS A 17 3.53 8.40 -0.18
N SER A 18 3.76 7.71 0.94
CA SER A 18 2.79 6.76 1.49
C SER A 18 1.48 7.42 1.91
N THR A 19 1.57 8.61 2.52
CA THR A 19 0.43 9.43 2.93
C THR A 19 -0.33 9.95 1.72
N LEU A 20 0.37 10.41 0.68
CA LEU A 20 -0.24 10.86 -0.56
C LEU A 20 -1.00 9.72 -1.26
N VAL A 21 -0.43 8.51 -1.33
CA VAL A 21 -1.12 7.33 -1.88
C VAL A 21 -2.39 7.01 -1.08
N ALA A 22 -2.33 7.05 0.26
CA ALA A 22 -3.52 6.83 1.09
C ALA A 22 -4.61 7.90 0.83
N ALA A 23 -4.22 9.17 0.72
CA ALA A 23 -5.14 10.26 0.40
C ALA A 23 -5.80 10.08 -0.99
N LEU A 24 -5.01 9.71 -2.01
CA LEU A 24 -5.51 9.41 -3.35
C LEU A 24 -6.49 8.23 -3.35
N CYS A 25 -6.14 7.14 -2.67
CA CYS A 25 -7.04 5.99 -2.49
C CYS A 25 -8.37 6.42 -1.86
N ARG A 26 -8.31 7.23 -0.80
CA ARG A 26 -9.52 7.71 -0.11
C ARG A 26 -10.38 8.61 -0.99
N ILE A 27 -9.78 9.56 -1.69
CA ILE A 27 -10.50 10.48 -2.57
C ILE A 27 -11.17 9.71 -3.72
N LEU A 28 -10.43 8.82 -4.38
CA LEU A 28 -10.94 8.03 -5.50
C LEU A 28 -12.07 7.08 -5.06
N HIS A 29 -11.88 6.37 -3.96
CA HIS A 29 -12.93 5.50 -3.43
C HIS A 29 -14.19 6.30 -3.01
N ARG A 30 -14.06 7.50 -2.43
CA ARG A 30 -15.22 8.39 -2.14
C ARG A 30 -15.96 8.87 -3.40
N ARG A 31 -15.28 8.89 -4.55
CA ARG A 31 -15.87 9.25 -5.84
C ARG A 31 -16.42 8.04 -6.61
N GLY A 32 -16.49 6.86 -5.98
CA GLY A 32 -16.98 5.64 -6.63
C GLY A 32 -16.00 5.01 -7.62
N VAL A 33 -14.75 5.48 -7.66
CA VAL A 33 -13.71 4.88 -8.51
C VAL A 33 -13.14 3.65 -7.81
N ARG A 34 -13.12 2.51 -8.52
CA ARG A 34 -12.39 1.32 -8.06
C ARG A 34 -10.90 1.62 -8.10
N VAL A 35 -10.26 1.62 -6.92
CA VAL A 35 -8.84 1.90 -6.73
C VAL A 35 -8.28 0.86 -5.78
N ALA A 36 -7.03 0.46 -6.00
CA ALA A 36 -6.28 -0.39 -5.08
C ALA A 36 -4.85 0.14 -4.97
N PRO A 37 -4.24 0.09 -3.77
CA PRO A 37 -2.83 0.41 -3.64
C PRO A 37 -1.95 -0.74 -4.12
N PHE A 38 -0.74 -0.42 -4.54
CA PHE A 38 0.26 -1.43 -4.87
C PHE A 38 1.66 -0.89 -4.57
N LYS A 39 2.42 -1.64 -3.77
CA LYS A 39 3.84 -1.41 -3.55
C LYS A 39 4.59 -2.73 -3.72
N PRO A 40 5.25 -2.97 -4.86
CA PRO A 40 5.77 -4.29 -5.22
C PRO A 40 6.75 -4.83 -4.19
N GLN A 41 7.58 -3.96 -3.61
CA GLN A 41 8.48 -4.29 -2.53
C GLN A 41 8.44 -3.21 -1.44
N ASN A 42 8.39 -3.66 -0.19
CA ASN A 42 8.57 -2.80 0.97
C ASN A 42 9.62 -3.41 1.91
N MET A 43 10.30 -2.57 2.68
CA MET A 43 11.17 -2.98 3.76
C MET A 43 10.67 -2.35 5.05
N ALA A 44 10.13 -3.16 5.95
CA ALA A 44 9.55 -2.67 7.19
C ALA A 44 9.55 -3.76 8.26
N LEU A 45 9.92 -3.39 9.48
CA LEU A 45 9.75 -4.24 10.66
C LEU A 45 8.29 -4.30 11.11
N ASN A 46 7.54 -3.24 10.85
CA ASN A 46 6.16 -3.12 11.26
C ASN A 46 5.20 -3.60 10.17
N ALA A 47 4.63 -4.78 10.38
CA ALA A 47 3.66 -5.40 9.48
C ALA A 47 2.23 -5.35 10.03
N ALA A 48 1.26 -5.63 9.17
CA ALA A 48 -0.12 -5.93 9.51
C ALA A 48 -0.48 -7.28 8.88
N VAL A 49 -1.23 -8.10 9.62
CA VAL A 49 -1.76 -9.37 9.11
C VAL A 49 -2.87 -9.08 8.12
N THR A 50 -2.87 -9.81 7.00
CA THR A 50 -3.86 -9.67 5.93
C THR A 50 -4.96 -10.72 6.03
N VAL A 51 -6.05 -10.54 5.30
CA VAL A 51 -7.19 -11.48 5.32
C VAL A 51 -6.85 -12.87 4.76
N ASP A 52 -5.80 -12.96 3.95
CA ASP A 52 -5.23 -14.19 3.41
C ASP A 52 -4.13 -14.81 4.30
N GLY A 53 -3.97 -14.30 5.54
CA GLY A 53 -3.05 -14.87 6.55
C GLY A 53 -1.58 -14.50 6.36
N GLY A 54 -1.26 -13.69 5.35
CA GLY A 54 0.06 -13.13 5.13
C GLY A 54 0.30 -11.83 5.89
N GLU A 55 1.35 -11.12 5.51
CA GLU A 55 1.74 -9.85 6.11
C GLU A 55 2.10 -8.81 5.06
N ILE A 56 1.70 -7.57 5.31
CA ILE A 56 2.09 -6.40 4.50
C ILE A 56 2.58 -5.28 5.41
N GLY A 57 3.34 -4.31 4.88
CA GLY A 57 3.71 -3.14 5.66
C GLY A 57 2.48 -2.34 6.14
N ARG A 58 2.53 -1.80 7.37
CA ARG A 58 1.41 -0.99 7.92
C ARG A 58 0.95 0.15 7.02
N ALA A 59 1.87 0.76 6.26
CA ALA A 59 1.53 1.79 5.29
C ALA A 59 0.62 1.27 4.18
N GLN A 60 0.84 0.04 3.69
CA GLN A 60 0.01 -0.59 2.66
C GLN A 60 -1.34 -1.01 3.23
N ALA A 61 -1.38 -1.50 4.47
CA ALA A 61 -2.66 -1.76 5.15
C ALA A 61 -3.50 -0.49 5.29
N LEU A 62 -2.90 0.64 5.71
CA LEU A 62 -3.59 1.93 5.76
C LEU A 62 -4.11 2.36 4.37
N GLN A 63 -3.31 2.16 3.32
CA GLN A 63 -3.71 2.48 1.96
C GLN A 63 -4.87 1.60 1.47
N ALA A 64 -4.90 0.33 1.85
CA ALA A 64 -6.00 -0.60 1.53
C ALA A 64 -7.30 -0.14 2.21
N LEU A 65 -7.24 0.17 3.51
CA LEU A 65 -8.38 0.72 4.25
C LEU A 65 -8.86 2.06 3.65
N ALA A 66 -7.93 2.91 3.21
CA ALA A 66 -8.26 4.15 2.51
C ALA A 66 -8.99 3.88 1.18
N ALA A 67 -8.63 2.81 0.47
CA ALA A 67 -9.30 2.33 -0.73
C ALA A 67 -10.63 1.60 -0.45
N GLY A 68 -11.00 1.38 0.82
CA GLY A 68 -12.19 0.61 1.20
C GLY A 68 -12.04 -0.89 0.96
N LEU A 69 -10.81 -1.39 1.02
CA LEU A 69 -10.46 -2.78 0.82
C LEU A 69 -9.85 -3.34 2.10
N GLU A 70 -10.14 -4.60 2.37
CA GLU A 70 -9.41 -5.35 3.39
C GLU A 70 -7.94 -5.51 2.99
N PRO A 71 -6.98 -5.41 3.93
CA PRO A 71 -5.57 -5.68 3.66
C PRO A 71 -5.35 -7.07 3.03
N HIS A 72 -4.67 -7.12 1.88
CA HIS A 72 -4.34 -8.34 1.14
C HIS A 72 -2.87 -8.33 0.71
N THR A 73 -2.21 -9.49 0.63
CA THR A 73 -0.78 -9.59 0.28
C THR A 73 -0.45 -9.01 -1.10
N ASP A 74 -1.38 -9.05 -2.04
CA ASP A 74 -1.23 -8.44 -3.38
C ASP A 74 -0.86 -6.94 -3.34
N PHE A 75 -1.20 -6.22 -2.26
CA PHE A 75 -0.86 -4.80 -2.14
C PHE A 75 0.61 -4.56 -1.74
N ASN A 76 1.27 -5.59 -1.22
CA ASN A 76 2.69 -5.59 -0.89
C ASN A 76 3.27 -7.02 -0.98
N PRO A 77 3.44 -7.58 -2.19
CA PRO A 77 3.74 -9.00 -2.35
C PRO A 77 5.14 -9.38 -1.83
N ILE A 78 6.07 -8.43 -1.78
CA ILE A 78 7.40 -8.63 -1.19
C ILE A 78 7.56 -7.70 0.02
N LEU A 79 7.58 -8.28 1.22
CA LEU A 79 7.90 -7.60 2.47
C LEU A 79 9.23 -8.09 3.03
N LEU A 80 10.24 -7.23 2.99
CA LEU A 80 11.54 -7.49 3.61
C LEU A 80 11.50 -7.03 5.07
N LYS A 81 11.78 -7.95 5.98
CA LYS A 81 11.98 -7.66 7.41
C LYS A 81 13.49 -7.67 7.69
N PRO A 82 14.15 -6.51 7.76
CA PRO A 82 15.59 -6.47 8.00
C PRO A 82 15.90 -7.04 9.39
N SER A 83 16.88 -7.92 9.47
CA SER A 83 17.48 -8.38 10.72
C SER A 83 18.97 -8.06 10.69
N THR A 84 19.55 -7.73 11.85
CA THR A 84 21.00 -7.73 12.03
C THR A 84 21.45 -9.12 12.44
N ASP A 85 22.61 -9.56 11.97
CA ASP A 85 23.35 -10.66 12.59
C ASP A 85 23.94 -10.23 13.95
#